data_AF-A0A3A9YNG1-F1
#
_entry.id   AF-A0A3A9YNG1-F1
#
_cell.length_a   1.000
_cell.length_b   1.000
_cell.length_c   1.000
_cell.angle_alpha   90.00
_cell.angle_beta   90.00
_cell.angle_gamma   90.00
#
_symmetry.space_group_name_H-M   'P 1'
#
loop_
_entity.id
_entity.type
_entity.pdbx_description
1 polymer ?
#
loop_
_entity_poly.entity_id
_entity_poly.type
_entity_poly.pdbx_seq_one_letter_code
_entity_poly.pdbx_strand_id
1 'polypeptide(L)'
;MSVASASPAGAFGRPTLPCTIQSLPVPADLVRTEAYAVDRSGRYVAGGGLRATAEGTESVVLVWDRGRLSAVTSPFGEGVVDVNSRGLVVGNGQEEGRSQPWTYRNGVFTRLPTLPGGVFVTAVNARGDVVGYGYDSATEATFAVRWPVARPGTIERLDAPAGAMAAGITGNGSIVGTAGGPVDWTGWVRRPGGGYGALSVPQARSVQVDAAEGRWAVGRVDLVDGDQFAVRWDLRTGTYTALARQVLLLDDVNARGVAVGAGWVVRGTAARELPRDGARGVGARAIADDGTVVGFRNDGRVTAVRWTGC
;
A
#
# COMPACT_ATOMS: atom_id res chain seq x y z
N MET A 1 -22.93 28.31 -0.37
CA MET A 1 -21.57 28.07 0.16
C MET A 1 -20.61 28.10 -1.01
N SER A 2 -19.75 29.12 -1.12
CA SER A 2 -18.75 29.20 -2.19
C SER A 2 -17.68 28.15 -1.99
N VAL A 3 -17.52 27.27 -2.97
CA VAL A 3 -16.42 26.30 -3.02
C VAL A 3 -15.15 27.08 -3.34
N ALA A 4 -14.26 27.23 -2.35
CA ALA A 4 -12.95 27.80 -2.58
C ALA A 4 -12.18 26.86 -3.51
N SER A 5 -11.94 27.31 -4.75
CA SER A 5 -11.08 26.62 -5.71
C SER A 5 -9.69 26.46 -5.09
N ALA A 6 -9.27 25.21 -4.89
CA ALA A 6 -7.95 24.91 -4.34
C ALA A 6 -6.84 25.45 -5.26
N SER A 7 -5.82 26.06 -4.66
CA SER A 7 -4.65 26.57 -5.38
C SER A 7 -4.01 25.46 -6.24
N PRO A 8 -3.53 25.77 -7.45
CA PRO A 8 -2.94 24.78 -8.33
C PRO A 8 -1.71 24.17 -7.64
N ALA A 9 -1.83 22.89 -7.26
CA ALA A 9 -0.69 22.11 -6.80
C ALA A 9 0.36 22.13 -7.92
N GLY A 10 1.53 22.69 -7.63
CA GLY A 10 2.57 22.94 -8.63
C GLY A 10 2.94 21.68 -9.43
N ALA A 11 3.12 21.87 -10.74
CA ALA A 11 3.64 20.87 -11.65
C ALA A 11 4.93 20.23 -11.10
N PHE A 12 5.24 19.01 -11.55
CA PHE A 12 6.55 18.41 -11.29
C PHE A 12 7.65 19.43 -11.65
N GLY A 13 8.57 19.69 -10.71
CA GLY A 13 9.82 20.35 -11.07
C GLY A 13 10.49 19.53 -12.16
N ARG A 14 11.14 20.18 -13.14
CA ARG A 14 11.88 19.45 -14.17
C ARG A 14 12.87 18.49 -13.50
N PRO A 15 12.77 17.17 -13.72
CA PRO A 15 13.73 16.22 -13.20
C PRO A 15 15.12 16.59 -13.73
N THR A 16 16.13 16.58 -12.86
CA THR A 16 17.53 16.76 -13.28
C THR A 16 18.09 15.53 -13.97
N LEU A 17 17.42 14.37 -13.82
CA LEU A 17 17.80 13.09 -14.42
C LEU A 17 16.61 12.46 -15.14
N PRO A 18 16.84 11.70 -16.22
CA PRO A 18 15.79 10.91 -16.83
C PRO A 18 15.27 9.86 -15.83
N CYS A 19 13.97 9.57 -15.90
CA CYS A 19 13.38 8.46 -15.16
C CYS A 19 13.87 7.17 -15.81
N THR A 20 14.50 6.30 -15.04
CA THR A 20 15.09 5.04 -15.50
C THR A 20 14.44 3.86 -14.80
N ILE A 21 14.35 2.72 -15.48
CA ILE A 21 13.91 1.44 -14.92
C ILE A 21 15.12 0.53 -14.73
N GLN A 22 15.17 -0.20 -13.62
CA GLN A 22 16.21 -1.17 -13.33
C GLN A 22 15.61 -2.44 -12.73
N SER A 23 16.01 -3.60 -13.21
CA SER A 23 15.69 -4.88 -12.56
C SER A 23 16.38 -4.99 -11.20
N LEU A 24 15.64 -5.46 -10.21
CA LEU A 24 16.19 -5.81 -8.91
C LEU A 24 16.90 -7.17 -8.99
N PRO A 25 18.00 -7.39 -8.26
CA PRO A 25 18.70 -8.67 -8.27
C PRO A 25 17.80 -9.76 -7.69
N VAL A 26 17.70 -10.90 -8.37
CA VAL A 26 16.87 -12.04 -7.97
C VAL A 26 17.62 -13.36 -8.20
N PRO A 27 17.34 -14.43 -7.44
CA PRO A 27 17.87 -15.75 -7.73
C PRO A 27 17.39 -16.25 -9.10
N ALA A 28 18.25 -16.94 -9.83
CA ALA A 28 17.98 -17.35 -11.22
C ALA A 28 16.83 -18.37 -11.32
N ASP A 29 16.60 -19.13 -10.27
CA ASP A 29 15.58 -20.18 -10.10
C ASP A 29 14.16 -19.65 -9.84
N LEU A 30 13.97 -18.34 -9.63
CA LEU A 30 12.64 -17.77 -9.40
C LEU A 30 11.92 -17.45 -10.71
N VAL A 31 10.86 -18.18 -11.04
CA VAL A 31 10.11 -18.02 -12.30
C VAL A 31 9.27 -16.73 -12.35
N ARG A 32 8.91 -16.16 -11.21
CA ARG A 32 8.20 -14.89 -11.07
C ARG A 32 8.75 -14.12 -9.88
N THR A 33 8.94 -12.81 -10.02
CA THR A 33 9.32 -11.91 -8.92
C THR A 33 8.63 -10.57 -9.05
N GLU A 34 8.24 -9.99 -7.93
CA GLU A 34 7.57 -8.68 -7.87
C GLU A 34 8.00 -7.95 -6.59
N ALA A 35 8.26 -6.65 -6.69
CA ALA A 35 8.46 -5.80 -5.53
C ALA A 35 7.12 -5.16 -5.15
N TYR A 36 6.67 -5.40 -3.92
CA TYR A 36 5.37 -4.95 -3.42
C TYR A 36 5.48 -3.64 -2.64
N ALA A 37 6.55 -3.47 -1.87
CA ALA A 37 6.66 -2.36 -0.93
C ALA A 37 8.08 -1.78 -0.89
N VAL A 38 8.18 -0.49 -0.57
CA VAL A 38 9.43 0.22 -0.34
C VAL A 38 9.28 1.13 0.88
N ASP A 39 10.29 1.17 1.75
CA ASP A 39 10.25 2.09 2.87
C ASP A 39 10.44 3.55 2.40
N ARG A 40 10.06 4.51 3.24
CA ARG A 40 10.21 5.96 2.96
C ARG A 40 11.57 6.37 2.43
N SER A 41 12.65 5.73 2.87
CA SER A 41 14.01 6.10 2.45
C SER A 41 14.47 5.45 1.15
N GLY A 42 13.70 4.53 0.55
CA GLY A 42 14.15 3.75 -0.60
C GLY A 42 15.19 2.67 -0.26
N ARG A 43 15.50 2.47 1.02
CA ARG A 43 16.55 1.57 1.50
C ARG A 43 16.10 0.12 1.44
N TYR A 44 14.92 -0.15 1.99
CA TYR A 44 14.31 -1.46 2.10
C TYR A 44 13.23 -1.59 1.03
N VAL A 45 13.36 -2.62 0.20
CA VAL A 45 12.31 -3.07 -0.70
C VAL A 45 11.91 -4.47 -0.25
N ALA A 46 10.62 -4.78 -0.26
CA ALA A 46 10.10 -6.11 0.03
C ALA A 46 9.20 -6.58 -1.11
N GLY A 47 9.26 -7.88 -1.38
CA GLY A 47 8.59 -8.48 -2.52
C GLY A 47 8.38 -9.98 -2.35
N GLY A 48 7.72 -10.57 -3.34
CA GLY A 48 7.51 -12.01 -3.42
C GLY A 48 8.15 -12.58 -4.67
N GLY A 49 8.45 -13.87 -4.62
CA GLY A 49 8.84 -14.64 -5.77
C GLY A 49 8.29 -16.06 -5.71
N LEU A 50 8.21 -16.68 -6.87
CA LEU A 50 7.78 -18.07 -7.03
C LEU A 50 8.94 -18.89 -7.57
N ARG A 51 9.23 -20.01 -6.91
CA ARG A 51 10.18 -21.02 -7.36
C ARG A 51 9.41 -22.23 -7.86
N ALA A 52 9.71 -22.70 -9.06
CA ALA A 52 9.20 -23.98 -9.53
C ALA A 52 9.99 -25.13 -8.89
N THR A 53 9.30 -26.08 -8.28
CA THR A 53 9.87 -27.32 -7.71
C THR A 53 9.23 -28.54 -8.37
N ALA A 54 9.71 -29.74 -8.07
CA ALA A 54 9.09 -30.97 -8.58
C ALA A 54 7.68 -31.18 -8.00
N GLU A 55 7.44 -30.67 -6.80
CA GLU A 55 6.21 -30.80 -6.01
C GLU A 55 5.21 -29.66 -6.26
N GLY A 56 5.60 -28.63 -7.02
CA GLY A 56 4.73 -27.51 -7.35
C GLY A 56 5.45 -26.16 -7.36
N THR A 57 4.84 -25.16 -6.73
CA THR A 57 5.40 -23.81 -6.63
C THR A 57 5.64 -23.45 -5.17
N GLU A 58 6.86 -23.02 -4.87
CA GLU A 58 7.27 -22.55 -3.55
C GLU A 58 7.30 -21.02 -3.52
N SER A 59 6.71 -20.42 -2.47
CA SER A 59 6.69 -18.98 -2.27
C SER A 59 7.93 -18.51 -1.51
N VAL A 60 8.58 -17.47 -2.04
CA VAL A 60 9.82 -16.90 -1.49
C VAL A 60 9.58 -15.43 -1.16
N VAL A 61 9.90 -15.03 0.07
CA VAL A 61 9.96 -13.62 0.48
C VAL A 61 11.30 -13.04 0.04
N LEU A 62 11.24 -11.92 -0.66
CA LEU A 62 12.39 -11.18 -1.16
C LEU A 62 12.52 -9.88 -0.38
N VAL A 63 13.70 -9.64 0.19
CA VAL A 63 14.02 -8.38 0.88
C VAL A 63 15.32 -7.83 0.34
N TRP A 64 15.29 -6.60 -0.18
CA TRP A 64 16.48 -5.88 -0.61
C TRP A 64 16.81 -4.79 0.42
N ASP A 65 17.98 -4.86 1.06
CA ASP A 65 18.54 -3.77 1.88
C ASP A 65 19.67 -3.10 1.08
N ARG A 66 19.45 -1.88 0.61
CA ARG A 66 20.35 -1.13 -0.29
C ARG A 66 20.79 -1.96 -1.50
N GLY A 67 19.84 -2.67 -2.10
CA GLY A 67 20.06 -3.54 -3.25
C GLY A 67 20.68 -4.91 -2.93
N ARG A 68 21.09 -5.17 -1.68
CA ARG A 68 21.52 -6.51 -1.27
C ARG A 68 20.31 -7.38 -0.98
N LEU A 69 20.11 -8.42 -1.79
CA LEU A 69 18.99 -9.34 -1.68
C LEU A 69 19.19 -10.35 -0.53
N SER A 70 18.11 -10.63 0.19
CA SER A 70 17.88 -11.82 1.00
C SER A 70 16.61 -12.50 0.49
N ALA A 71 16.69 -13.78 0.16
CA ALA A 71 15.57 -14.59 -0.32
C ALA A 71 15.33 -15.72 0.68
N VAL A 72 14.11 -15.80 1.23
CA VAL A 72 13.76 -16.77 2.28
C VAL A 72 12.43 -17.41 1.96
N THR A 73 12.35 -18.74 2.02
CA THR A 73 11.07 -19.45 1.91
C THR A 73 10.15 -19.04 3.05
N SER A 74 8.92 -18.65 2.70
CA SER A 74 7.90 -18.33 3.70
C SER A 74 7.26 -19.61 4.24
N PRO A 75 7.22 -19.83 5.57
CA PRO A 75 6.45 -20.94 6.14
C PRO A 75 4.93 -20.72 6.02
N PHE A 76 4.48 -19.54 5.58
CA PHE A 76 3.07 -19.15 5.50
C PHE A 76 2.58 -18.90 4.06
N GLY A 77 3.44 -19.10 3.05
CA GLY A 77 3.15 -18.79 1.64
C GLY A 77 3.49 -17.36 1.20
N GLU A 78 3.08 -16.99 -0.02
CA GLU A 78 3.22 -15.62 -0.57
C GLU A 78 2.25 -14.66 0.11
N GLY A 79 2.68 -13.42 0.30
CA GLY A 79 1.78 -12.36 0.78
C GLY A 79 2.49 -11.21 1.47
N VAL A 80 3.69 -10.82 1.01
CA VAL A 80 4.30 -9.56 1.46
C VAL A 80 3.34 -8.42 1.13
N VAL A 81 3.08 -7.58 2.13
CA VAL A 81 2.18 -6.44 2.02
C VAL A 81 2.96 -5.14 2.08
N ASP A 82 3.78 -4.96 3.12
CA ASP A 82 4.43 -3.67 3.38
C ASP A 82 5.79 -3.84 4.11
N VAL A 83 6.63 -2.81 4.06
CA VAL A 83 7.94 -2.74 4.74
C VAL A 83 8.21 -1.36 5.32
N ASN A 84 8.67 -1.30 6.57
CA ASN A 84 9.03 -0.02 7.19
C ASN A 84 10.54 0.28 7.17
N SER A 85 10.88 1.51 7.57
CA SER A 85 12.26 2.04 7.64
C SER A 85 13.22 1.28 8.58
N ARG A 86 12.75 0.27 9.32
CA ARG A 86 13.55 -0.60 10.19
C ARG A 86 13.72 -2.02 9.62
N GLY A 87 13.29 -2.23 8.37
CA GLY A 87 13.31 -3.53 7.70
C GLY A 87 12.30 -4.53 8.29
N LEU A 88 11.26 -4.05 8.99
CA LEU A 88 10.15 -4.91 9.39
C LEU A 88 9.23 -5.06 8.18
N VAL A 89 9.14 -6.29 7.68
CA VAL A 89 8.20 -6.67 6.62
C VAL A 89 6.96 -7.26 7.27
N VAL A 90 5.79 -6.92 6.75
CA VAL A 90 4.52 -7.53 7.15
C VAL A 90 3.88 -8.23 5.97
N GLY A 91 3.14 -9.28 6.25
CA GLY A 91 2.44 -10.01 5.23
C GLY A 91 1.29 -10.86 5.74
N ASN A 92 0.53 -11.38 4.80
CA ASN A 92 -0.53 -12.35 5.03
C ASN A 92 -0.06 -13.72 4.52
N GLY A 93 -0.61 -14.78 5.10
CA GLY A 93 -0.34 -16.15 4.68
C GLY A 93 -1.48 -17.05 5.09
N GLN A 94 -1.30 -18.36 4.90
CA GLN A 94 -2.27 -19.35 5.33
C GLN A 94 -1.64 -20.38 6.25
N GLU A 95 -2.38 -20.73 7.30
CA GLU A 95 -2.05 -21.82 8.22
C GLU A 95 -3.35 -22.56 8.56
N GLU A 96 -3.37 -23.88 8.32
CA GLU A 96 -4.55 -24.74 8.57
C GLU A 96 -5.85 -24.21 7.90
N GLY A 97 -5.72 -23.65 6.70
CA GLY A 97 -6.85 -23.09 5.94
C GLY A 97 -7.38 -21.75 6.48
N ARG A 98 -6.65 -21.09 7.39
CA ARG A 98 -7.01 -19.79 7.96
C ARG A 98 -5.99 -18.73 7.60
N SER A 99 -6.44 -17.48 7.47
CA SER A 99 -5.54 -16.34 7.32
C SER A 99 -4.65 -16.20 8.55
N GLN A 100 -3.34 -16.17 8.33
CA GLN A 100 -2.33 -15.98 9.36
C GLN A 100 -1.46 -14.77 8.99
N PRO A 101 -1.70 -13.59 9.59
CA PRO A 101 -0.80 -12.46 9.43
C PRO A 101 0.54 -12.73 10.11
N TRP A 102 1.62 -12.21 9.53
CA TRP A 102 2.97 -12.43 10.02
C TRP A 102 3.83 -11.19 9.84
N THR A 103 4.92 -11.15 10.60
CA THR A 103 6.03 -10.22 10.39
C THR A 103 7.30 -10.98 10.09
N TYR A 104 8.17 -10.39 9.28
CA TYR A 104 9.51 -10.88 9.02
C TYR A 104 10.54 -9.81 9.34
N ARG A 105 11.58 -10.19 10.08
CA ARG A 105 12.74 -9.32 10.33
C ARG A 105 13.98 -10.16 10.60
N ASN A 106 15.09 -9.82 9.93
CA ASN A 106 16.39 -10.46 10.14
C ASN A 106 16.35 -12.00 10.08
N GLY A 107 15.66 -12.56 9.09
CA GLY A 107 15.54 -14.02 8.93
C GLY A 107 14.47 -14.70 9.79
N VAL A 108 13.79 -13.97 10.67
CA VAL A 108 12.82 -14.54 11.60
C VAL A 108 11.41 -14.15 11.20
N PHE A 109 10.57 -15.16 10.97
CA PHE A 109 9.13 -15.01 10.84
C PHE A 109 8.46 -15.09 12.22
N THR A 110 7.54 -14.17 12.50
CA THR A 110 6.75 -14.14 13.73
C THR A 110 5.27 -14.04 13.37
N ARG A 111 4.46 -14.93 13.94
CA ARG A 111 2.99 -14.86 13.80
C ARG A 111 2.47 -13.63 14.55
N LEU A 112 1.58 -12.89 13.91
CA LEU A 112 0.80 -11.88 14.60
C LEU A 112 -0.42 -12.54 15.27
N PRO A 113 -0.83 -12.07 16.48
CA PRO A 113 -2.03 -12.57 17.13
C PRO A 113 -3.25 -12.32 16.26
N THR A 114 -4.19 -13.25 16.29
CA THR A 114 -5.40 -13.23 15.46
C THR A 114 -6.66 -13.12 16.32
N LEU A 115 -7.78 -12.82 15.67
CA LEU A 115 -9.13 -12.85 16.26
C LEU A 115 -9.97 -13.92 15.54
N PRO A 116 -11.05 -14.42 16.15
CA PRO A 116 -12.01 -15.29 15.47
C PRO A 116 -12.50 -14.68 14.15
N GLY A 117 -12.71 -15.51 13.13
CA GLY A 117 -13.18 -15.09 11.80
C GLY A 117 -12.08 -14.64 10.83
N GLY A 118 -10.83 -14.50 11.29
CA GLY A 118 -9.68 -14.20 10.45
C GLY A 118 -9.35 -12.71 10.39
N VAL A 119 -8.06 -12.43 10.22
CA VAL A 119 -7.51 -11.06 10.19
C VAL A 119 -6.46 -10.95 9.08
N PHE A 120 -6.32 -9.76 8.52
CA PHE A 120 -5.39 -9.44 7.45
C PHE A 120 -4.66 -8.15 7.77
N VAL A 121 -3.35 -8.10 7.53
CA VAL A 121 -2.55 -6.87 7.60
C VAL A 121 -2.60 -6.12 6.26
N THR A 122 -2.55 -4.79 6.33
CA THR A 122 -2.59 -3.92 5.15
C THR A 122 -1.45 -2.90 5.11
N ALA A 123 -0.90 -2.49 6.26
CA ALA A 123 0.21 -1.53 6.30
C ALA A 123 0.98 -1.57 7.62
N VAL A 124 2.23 -1.09 7.58
CA VAL A 124 3.11 -0.91 8.74
C VAL A 124 3.77 0.48 8.73
N ASN A 125 3.63 1.23 9.83
CA ASN A 125 4.28 2.54 9.91
C ASN A 125 5.77 2.43 10.30
N ALA A 126 6.48 3.56 10.21
CA ALA A 126 7.89 3.65 10.62
C ALA A 126 8.16 3.35 12.10
N ARG A 127 7.14 3.39 12.97
CA ARG A 127 7.27 2.99 14.38
C ARG A 127 7.16 1.48 14.56
N GLY A 128 6.61 0.75 13.58
CA GLY A 128 6.34 -0.68 13.65
C GLY A 128 4.93 -1.01 14.09
N ASP A 129 4.03 -0.03 14.19
CA ASP A 129 2.60 -0.33 14.34
C ASP A 129 2.08 -0.89 13.02
N VAL A 130 1.35 -2.00 13.10
CA VAL A 130 0.72 -2.64 11.96
C VAL A 130 -0.79 -2.40 12.04
N VAL A 131 -1.43 -2.18 10.90
CA VAL A 131 -2.90 -2.08 10.80
C VAL A 131 -3.44 -3.08 9.79
N GLY A 132 -4.74 -3.28 9.85
CA GLY A 132 -5.42 -4.24 9.01
C GLY A 132 -6.92 -4.27 9.28
N TYR A 133 -7.54 -5.37 8.91
CA TYR A 133 -8.95 -5.63 9.19
C TYR A 133 -9.18 -7.08 9.56
N GLY A 134 -10.26 -7.32 10.31
CA GLY A 134 -10.78 -8.64 10.62
C GLY A 134 -12.19 -8.80 10.07
N TYR A 135 -12.67 -10.05 10.13
CA TYR A 135 -14.03 -10.43 9.75
C TYR A 135 -14.73 -11.07 10.95
N ASP A 136 -15.93 -10.62 11.25
CA ASP A 136 -16.77 -11.20 12.30
C ASP A 136 -17.66 -12.26 11.67
N SER A 137 -17.41 -13.54 11.99
CA SER A 137 -18.13 -14.66 11.36
C SER A 137 -19.61 -14.74 11.74
N ALA A 138 -20.05 -14.06 12.80
CA ALA A 138 -21.45 -14.07 13.22
C ALA A 138 -22.27 -13.00 12.50
N THR A 139 -21.66 -11.86 12.21
CA THR A 139 -22.32 -10.71 11.58
C THR A 139 -21.93 -10.50 10.12
N GLU A 140 -20.94 -11.23 9.64
CA GLU A 140 -20.29 -11.07 8.34
C GLU A 140 -19.70 -9.67 8.12
N ALA A 141 -19.50 -8.90 9.19
CA ALA A 141 -19.02 -7.54 9.12
C ALA A 141 -17.50 -7.46 9.26
N THR A 142 -16.88 -6.56 8.50
CA THR A 142 -15.47 -6.22 8.68
C THR A 142 -15.27 -5.23 9.83
N PHE A 143 -14.09 -5.24 10.43
CA PHE A 143 -13.69 -4.27 11.44
C PHE A 143 -12.19 -3.97 11.37
N ALA A 144 -11.81 -2.72 11.64
CA ALA A 144 -10.42 -2.32 11.58
C ALA A 144 -9.66 -2.80 12.83
N VAL A 145 -8.41 -3.23 12.64
CA VAL A 145 -7.54 -3.72 13.71
C VAL A 145 -6.17 -3.05 13.69
N ARG A 146 -5.48 -3.10 14.83
CA ARG A 146 -4.09 -2.67 14.99
C ARG A 146 -3.30 -3.66 15.84
N TRP A 147 -2.06 -3.88 15.44
CA TRP A 147 -1.03 -4.51 16.28
C TRP A 147 -0.06 -3.43 16.75
N PRO A 148 -0.16 -2.98 18.01
CA PRO A 148 0.69 -1.92 18.55
C PRO A 148 2.13 -2.41 18.77
N VAL A 149 3.12 -1.67 18.27
CA VAL A 149 4.54 -2.01 18.54
C VAL A 149 4.87 -1.95 20.03
N ALA A 150 4.17 -1.09 20.78
CA ALA A 150 4.36 -0.90 22.21
C ALA A 150 3.82 -2.06 23.06
N ARG A 151 2.98 -2.93 22.50
CA ARG A 151 2.44 -4.12 23.18
C ARG A 151 2.53 -5.34 22.26
N PRO A 152 3.74 -5.89 22.05
CA PRO A 152 3.93 -7.08 21.22
C PRO A 152 3.01 -8.24 21.66
N GLY A 153 2.54 -9.03 20.70
CA GLY A 153 1.63 -10.15 20.99
C GLY A 153 0.19 -9.74 21.28
N THR A 154 -0.18 -8.47 21.10
CA THR A 154 -1.56 -8.00 21.22
C THR A 154 -2.14 -7.54 19.88
N ILE A 155 -3.46 -7.66 19.74
CA ILE A 155 -4.26 -7.09 18.66
C ILE A 155 -5.41 -6.28 19.28
N GLU A 156 -5.70 -5.13 18.70
CA GLU A 156 -6.77 -4.23 19.12
C GLU A 156 -7.81 -4.09 18.00
N ARG A 157 -9.09 -4.25 18.32
CA ARG A 157 -10.17 -3.74 17.47
C ARG A 157 -10.23 -2.23 17.64
N LEU A 158 -10.18 -1.51 16.52
CA LEU A 158 -10.20 -0.05 16.53
C LEU A 158 -11.63 0.45 16.65
N ASP A 159 -11.80 1.52 17.41
CA ASP A 159 -12.98 2.37 17.31
C ASP A 159 -12.95 3.11 15.96
N ALA A 160 -13.86 2.72 15.07
CA ALA A 160 -13.96 3.12 13.68
C ALA A 160 -15.41 2.89 13.19
N PRO A 161 -15.81 3.43 12.03
CA PRO A 161 -17.14 3.17 11.46
C PRO A 161 -17.43 1.67 11.30
N ALA A 162 -18.71 1.30 11.32
CA ALA A 162 -19.12 -0.09 11.07
C ALA A 162 -18.67 -0.56 9.67
N GLY A 163 -18.21 -1.81 9.56
CA GLY A 163 -17.66 -2.33 8.30
C GLY A 163 -16.30 -1.73 7.92
N ALA A 164 -15.56 -1.14 8.87
CA ALA A 164 -14.28 -0.52 8.57
C ALA A 164 -13.20 -1.54 8.22
N MET A 165 -12.45 -1.23 7.17
CA MET A 165 -11.21 -1.88 6.75
C MET A 165 -10.10 -0.84 6.74
N ALA A 166 -9.07 -1.00 7.57
CA ALA A 166 -7.91 -0.11 7.52
C ALA A 166 -7.07 -0.41 6.28
N ALA A 167 -6.68 0.63 5.53
CA ALA A 167 -5.88 0.53 4.31
C ALA A 167 -4.45 1.03 4.53
N GLY A 168 -4.25 2.05 5.38
CA GLY A 168 -2.94 2.67 5.59
C GLY A 168 -2.77 3.25 6.99
N ILE A 169 -1.51 3.38 7.41
CA ILE A 169 -1.12 4.03 8.67
C ILE A 169 0.09 4.93 8.47
N THR A 170 -0.04 6.20 8.84
CA THR A 170 1.04 7.17 8.67
C THR A 170 2.04 7.12 9.85
N GLY A 171 3.20 7.76 9.69
CA GLY A 171 4.24 7.82 10.71
C GLY A 171 3.83 8.52 12.02
N ASN A 172 2.77 9.33 11.99
CA ASN A 172 2.24 9.95 13.21
C ASN A 172 1.20 9.08 13.94
N GLY A 173 0.74 7.98 13.31
CA GLY A 173 -0.27 7.07 13.84
C GLY A 173 -1.70 7.35 13.36
N SER A 174 -1.90 8.25 12.40
CA SER A 174 -3.20 8.36 11.71
C SER A 174 -3.43 7.10 10.89
N ILE A 175 -4.64 6.55 10.97
CA ILE A 175 -5.07 5.37 10.24
C ILE A 175 -6.16 5.80 9.27
N VAL A 176 -6.09 5.34 8.03
CA VAL A 176 -7.14 5.57 7.04
C VAL A 176 -7.71 4.26 6.55
N GLY A 177 -8.88 4.32 5.95
CA GLY A 177 -9.46 3.15 5.34
C GLY A 177 -10.80 3.44 4.71
N THR A 178 -11.48 2.35 4.40
CA THR A 178 -12.79 2.35 3.79
C THR A 178 -13.76 1.64 4.73
N ALA A 179 -15.03 2.06 4.76
CA ALA A 179 -16.07 1.44 5.56
C ALA A 179 -17.38 1.37 4.76
N GLY A 180 -18.29 0.47 5.13
CA GLY A 180 -19.58 0.32 4.47
C GLY A 180 -19.78 -1.05 3.84
N GLY A 181 -20.68 -1.09 2.84
CA GLY A 181 -21.13 -2.33 2.20
C GLY A 181 -20.59 -2.51 0.78
N PRO A 182 -20.94 -3.60 0.09
CA PRO A 182 -20.36 -3.97 -1.20
C PRO A 182 -20.69 -3.00 -2.36
N VAL A 183 -21.68 -2.13 -2.18
CA VAL A 183 -22.16 -1.19 -3.21
C VAL A 183 -21.54 0.18 -3.04
N ASP A 184 -21.61 0.75 -1.83
CA ASP A 184 -21.18 2.10 -1.53
C ASP A 184 -20.22 2.11 -0.35
N TRP A 185 -19.04 2.66 -0.61
CA TRP A 185 -17.95 2.76 0.35
C TRP A 185 -17.84 4.19 0.88
N THR A 186 -17.45 4.33 2.13
CA THR A 186 -17.13 5.60 2.78
C THR A 186 -15.68 5.59 3.24
N GLY A 187 -14.88 6.54 2.74
CA GLY A 187 -13.53 6.76 3.23
C GLY A 187 -13.54 7.32 4.65
N TRP A 188 -12.61 6.88 5.50
CA TRP A 188 -12.48 7.37 6.87
C TRP A 188 -11.02 7.58 7.26
N VAL A 189 -10.82 8.46 8.24
CA VAL A 189 -9.55 8.70 8.91
C VAL A 189 -9.75 8.68 10.42
N ARG A 190 -8.91 7.94 11.14
CA ARG A 190 -8.78 7.94 12.59
C ARG A 190 -7.49 8.64 12.98
N ARG A 191 -7.60 9.65 13.84
CA ARG A 191 -6.45 10.40 14.35
C ARG A 191 -5.74 9.63 15.46
N PRO A 192 -4.45 9.92 15.76
CA PRO A 192 -3.71 9.24 16.82
C PRO A 192 -4.38 9.29 18.19
N GLY A 193 -5.11 10.38 18.49
CA GLY A 193 -5.85 10.56 19.74
C GLY A 193 -7.17 9.79 19.83
N GLY A 194 -7.58 9.04 18.80
CA GLY A 194 -8.73 8.16 18.85
C GLY A 194 -9.92 8.58 18.00
N GLY A 195 -10.19 9.87 17.88
CA GLY A 195 -11.32 10.37 17.10
C GLY A 195 -11.18 10.07 15.59
N TYR A 196 -12.29 9.65 14.97
CA TYR A 196 -12.36 9.40 13.53
C TYR A 196 -13.34 10.35 12.83
N GLY A 197 -13.24 10.42 11.50
CA GLY A 197 -14.14 11.20 10.65
C GLY A 197 -14.09 10.72 9.20
N ALA A 198 -15.02 11.19 8.38
CA ALA A 198 -15.09 10.82 6.97
C ALA A 198 -14.05 11.55 6.12
N LEU A 199 -13.53 10.86 5.11
CA LEU A 199 -12.84 11.44 3.96
C LEU A 199 -13.88 11.58 2.85
N SER A 200 -14.41 12.79 2.67
CA SER A 200 -15.54 13.03 1.77
C SER A 200 -15.16 13.83 0.55
N VAL A 201 -15.96 13.66 -0.50
CA VAL A 201 -15.96 14.48 -1.71
C VAL A 201 -17.42 14.84 -2.03
N PRO A 202 -17.73 16.12 -2.34
CA PRO A 202 -19.08 16.51 -2.73
C PRO A 202 -19.60 15.65 -3.89
N GLN A 203 -20.87 15.22 -3.81
CA GLN A 203 -21.52 14.39 -4.82
C GLN A 203 -20.92 12.99 -4.99
N ALA A 204 -19.99 12.58 -4.11
CA ALA A 204 -19.53 11.20 -4.08
C ALA A 204 -20.66 10.26 -3.66
N ARG A 205 -20.88 9.25 -4.49
CA ARG A 205 -21.65 8.06 -4.14
C ARG A 205 -20.80 7.09 -3.34
N SER A 206 -19.54 6.91 -3.76
CA SER A 206 -18.60 5.96 -3.15
C SER A 206 -17.22 6.60 -3.03
N VAL A 207 -16.56 6.35 -1.90
CA VAL A 207 -15.19 6.78 -1.61
C VAL A 207 -14.39 5.59 -1.09
N GLN A 208 -13.42 5.17 -1.88
CA GLN A 208 -12.45 4.14 -1.51
C GLN A 208 -11.12 4.79 -1.18
N VAL A 209 -10.46 4.32 -0.12
CA VAL A 209 -9.13 4.74 0.30
C VAL A 209 -8.17 3.57 0.15
N ASP A 210 -7.05 3.81 -0.53
CA ASP A 210 -6.10 2.76 -0.92
C ASP A 210 -4.81 2.82 -0.09
N ALA A 211 -4.27 4.03 0.18
CA ALA A 211 -3.01 4.19 0.92
C ALA A 211 -2.91 5.52 1.68
N ALA A 212 -1.97 5.60 2.64
CA ALA A 212 -1.66 6.85 3.32
C ALA A 212 -0.21 6.93 3.81
N GLU A 213 0.35 8.13 3.68
CA GLU A 213 1.72 8.42 4.08
C GLU A 213 1.88 9.91 4.43
N GLY A 214 2.60 10.19 5.51
CA GLY A 214 2.81 11.52 6.05
C GLY A 214 1.50 12.17 6.45
N ARG A 215 1.08 13.15 5.65
CA ARG A 215 -0.18 13.88 5.80
C ARG A 215 -1.17 13.58 4.68
N TRP A 216 -0.87 12.63 3.81
CA TRP A 216 -1.64 12.35 2.61
C TRP A 216 -2.34 11.02 2.74
N ALA A 217 -3.54 10.94 2.18
CA ALA A 217 -4.18 9.70 1.80
C ALA A 217 -4.56 9.78 0.34
N VAL A 218 -4.65 8.63 -0.31
CA VAL A 218 -5.07 8.52 -1.70
C VAL A 218 -6.11 7.45 -1.88
N GLY A 219 -6.88 7.58 -2.95
CA GLY A 219 -7.96 6.66 -3.24
C GLY A 219 -8.72 7.01 -4.51
N ARG A 220 -9.94 6.49 -4.59
CA ARG A 220 -10.85 6.64 -5.72
C ARG A 220 -12.21 7.13 -5.25
N VAL A 221 -12.83 7.97 -6.07
CA VAL A 221 -14.19 8.48 -5.86
C VAL A 221 -15.05 8.13 -7.06
N ASP A 222 -16.25 7.63 -6.79
CA ASP A 222 -17.33 7.50 -7.75
C ASP A 222 -18.39 8.55 -7.42
N LEU A 223 -18.74 9.38 -8.40
CA LEU A 223 -19.79 10.38 -8.28
C LEU A 223 -21.17 9.79 -8.61
N VAL A 224 -22.22 10.47 -8.15
CA VAL A 224 -23.62 10.08 -8.42
C VAL A 224 -24.01 10.08 -9.89
N ASP A 225 -23.30 10.86 -10.73
CA ASP A 225 -23.50 10.93 -12.17
C ASP A 225 -22.72 9.84 -12.94
N GLY A 226 -21.99 8.99 -12.23
CA GLY A 226 -21.17 7.91 -12.79
C GLY A 226 -19.74 8.31 -13.14
N ASP A 227 -19.34 9.58 -12.96
CA ASP A 227 -17.95 9.99 -13.16
C ASP A 227 -17.04 9.39 -12.07
N GLN A 228 -15.80 9.07 -12.44
CA GLN A 228 -14.80 8.48 -11.55
C GLN A 228 -13.48 9.24 -11.64
N PHE A 229 -12.80 9.39 -10.49
CA PHE A 229 -11.44 9.91 -10.47
C PHE A 229 -10.64 9.45 -9.26
N ALA A 230 -9.32 9.37 -9.46
CA ALA A 230 -8.36 9.26 -8.39
C ALA A 230 -8.25 10.58 -7.61
N VAL A 231 -8.10 10.48 -6.30
CA VAL A 231 -8.12 11.62 -5.39
C VAL A 231 -7.01 11.51 -4.34
N ARG A 232 -6.53 12.67 -3.90
CA ARG A 232 -5.62 12.81 -2.76
C ARG A 232 -6.22 13.71 -1.70
N TRP A 233 -6.28 13.24 -0.46
CA TRP A 233 -6.69 14.03 0.71
C TRP A 233 -5.50 14.54 1.50
N ASP A 234 -5.61 15.76 2.00
CA ASP A 234 -4.74 16.31 3.04
C ASP A 234 -5.34 16.03 4.41
N LEU A 235 -4.78 15.07 5.12
CA LEU A 235 -5.29 14.59 6.42
C LEU A 235 -5.25 15.65 7.52
N ARG A 236 -4.50 16.75 7.34
CA ARG A 236 -4.47 17.86 8.30
C ARG A 236 -5.70 18.75 8.17
N THR A 237 -6.12 19.02 6.94
CA THR A 237 -7.18 20.00 6.62
C THR A 237 -8.50 19.33 6.23
N GLY A 238 -8.48 18.05 5.86
CA GLY A 238 -9.62 17.33 5.30
C GLY A 238 -9.93 17.69 3.85
N THR A 239 -9.15 18.57 3.22
CA THR A 239 -9.36 19.00 1.83
C THR A 239 -8.86 17.93 0.86
N TYR A 240 -9.51 17.81 -0.30
CA TYR A 240 -9.10 16.87 -1.35
C TYR A 240 -8.62 17.58 -2.61
N THR A 241 -7.90 16.85 -3.46
CA THR A 241 -7.47 17.27 -4.79
C THR A 241 -7.73 16.12 -5.75
N ALA A 242 -8.51 16.36 -6.81
CA ALA A 242 -8.63 15.41 -7.91
C ALA A 242 -7.28 15.27 -8.61
N LEU A 243 -6.89 14.03 -8.89
CA LEU A 243 -5.66 13.73 -9.59
C LEU A 243 -5.89 13.64 -11.11
N ALA A 244 -4.81 13.47 -11.86
CA ALA A 244 -4.86 13.33 -13.32
C ALA A 244 -5.85 12.22 -13.76
N ARG A 245 -6.78 12.54 -14.66
CA ARG A 245 -7.92 11.67 -15.04
C ARG A 245 -7.51 10.34 -15.67
N GLN A 246 -6.34 10.27 -16.29
CA GLN A 246 -5.78 9.04 -16.85
C GLN A 246 -5.31 8.03 -15.80
N VAL A 247 -5.19 8.45 -14.53
CA VAL A 247 -4.84 7.59 -13.41
C VAL A 247 -6.09 7.36 -12.57
N LEU A 248 -6.63 6.15 -12.61
CA LEU A 248 -7.84 5.78 -11.84
C LEU A 248 -7.55 4.89 -10.64
N LEU A 249 -6.50 4.08 -10.74
CA LEU A 249 -6.07 3.15 -9.69
C LEU A 249 -4.77 3.65 -9.10
N LEU A 250 -4.73 3.73 -7.77
CA LEU A 250 -3.57 4.11 -6.99
C LEU A 250 -3.22 2.94 -6.08
N ASP A 251 -1.93 2.64 -5.99
CA ASP A 251 -1.41 1.62 -5.10
C ASP A 251 -0.78 2.28 -3.85
N ASP A 252 -0.13 3.45 -3.99
CA ASP A 252 0.59 4.08 -2.87
C ASP A 252 0.78 5.60 -3.01
N VAL A 253 1.18 6.27 -1.92
CA VAL A 253 1.54 7.69 -1.84
C VAL A 253 2.71 7.91 -0.90
N ASN A 254 3.62 8.84 -1.20
CA ASN A 254 4.69 9.22 -0.29
C ASN A 254 4.38 10.46 0.56
N ALA A 255 5.26 10.84 1.49
CA ALA A 255 5.02 11.96 2.41
C ALA A 255 5.02 13.32 1.69
N ARG A 256 5.51 13.37 0.44
CA ARG A 256 5.51 14.54 -0.45
C ARG A 256 4.21 14.66 -1.26
N GLY A 257 3.30 13.70 -1.11
CA GLY A 257 2.00 13.66 -1.77
C GLY A 257 2.09 13.27 -3.24
N VAL A 258 3.17 12.61 -3.65
CA VAL A 258 3.29 11.97 -4.96
C VAL A 258 2.72 10.58 -4.81
N ALA A 259 1.80 10.21 -5.71
CA ALA A 259 1.16 8.90 -5.70
C ALA A 259 1.58 8.09 -6.92
N VAL A 260 1.45 6.77 -6.80
CA VAL A 260 1.70 5.82 -7.89
C VAL A 260 0.56 4.85 -8.02
N GLY A 261 0.39 4.32 -9.23
CA GLY A 261 -0.49 3.20 -9.47
C GLY A 261 -0.49 2.80 -10.94
N ALA A 262 -0.66 1.50 -11.19
CA ALA A 262 -0.46 0.93 -12.51
C ALA A 262 0.86 1.42 -13.14
N GLY A 263 0.85 1.96 -14.37
CA GLY A 263 2.07 2.47 -15.02
C GLY A 263 2.43 3.92 -14.71
N TRP A 264 1.90 4.56 -13.65
CA TRP A 264 1.92 6.02 -13.51
C TRP A 264 2.50 6.53 -12.19
N VAL A 265 3.13 7.71 -12.28
CA VAL A 265 3.44 8.61 -11.15
C VAL A 265 2.59 9.86 -11.31
N VAL A 266 1.91 10.29 -10.24
CA VAL A 266 0.93 11.39 -10.29
C VAL A 266 1.09 12.36 -9.14
N ARG A 267 0.96 13.66 -9.45
CA ARG A 267 0.95 14.75 -8.46
C ARG A 267 0.01 15.86 -8.91
N GLY A 268 -1.12 15.98 -8.22
CA GLY A 268 -2.20 16.86 -8.66
C GLY A 268 -2.70 16.43 -10.04
N THR A 269 -2.90 17.38 -10.95
CA THR A 269 -3.37 17.11 -12.31
C THR A 269 -2.26 16.65 -13.27
N ALA A 270 -1.01 16.65 -12.83
CA ALA A 270 0.11 16.16 -13.63
C ALA A 270 0.32 14.65 -13.37
N ALA A 271 0.50 13.88 -14.44
CA ALA A 271 0.93 12.50 -14.36
C ALA A 271 1.99 12.19 -15.42
N ARG A 272 2.84 11.23 -15.10
CA ARG A 272 3.94 10.75 -15.94
C ARG A 272 3.87 9.24 -16.01
N GLU A 273 3.92 8.70 -17.22
CA GLU A 273 4.03 7.26 -17.43
C GLU A 273 5.45 6.79 -17.10
N LEU A 274 5.55 5.65 -16.42
CA LEU A 274 6.82 5.01 -16.09
C LEU A 274 7.43 4.35 -17.34
N PRO A 275 8.76 4.49 -17.55
CA PRO A 275 9.46 3.80 -18.62
C PRO A 275 9.24 2.28 -18.56
N ARG A 276 8.97 1.69 -19.73
CA ARG A 276 8.72 0.25 -19.87
C ARG A 276 9.95 -0.55 -20.31
N ASP A 277 10.92 0.09 -20.94
CA ASP A 277 12.15 -0.54 -21.48
C ASP A 277 11.84 -1.79 -22.34
N GLY A 278 10.91 -1.63 -23.29
CA GLY A 278 10.48 -2.71 -24.19
C GLY A 278 9.53 -3.75 -23.57
N ALA A 279 9.26 -3.70 -22.26
CA ALA A 279 8.31 -4.62 -21.62
C ALA A 279 6.88 -4.43 -22.14
N ARG A 280 6.10 -5.52 -22.20
CA ARG A 280 4.68 -5.50 -22.60
C ARG A 280 3.84 -4.70 -21.61
N GLY A 281 4.17 -4.78 -20.32
CA GLY A 281 3.51 -4.05 -19.26
C GLY A 281 4.42 -3.78 -18.08
N VAL A 282 4.09 -2.75 -17.32
CA VAL A 282 4.70 -2.41 -16.03
C VAL A 282 3.60 -2.08 -15.04
N GLY A 283 3.88 -2.30 -13.75
CA GLY A 283 3.00 -1.87 -12.66
C GLY A 283 3.83 -1.40 -11.48
N ALA A 284 3.60 -0.17 -11.04
CA ALA A 284 4.09 0.41 -9.80
C ALA A 284 3.22 -0.08 -8.64
N ARG A 285 3.86 -0.31 -7.50
CA ARG A 285 3.23 -0.80 -6.27
C ARG A 285 3.43 0.14 -5.10
N ALA A 286 4.63 0.69 -4.95
CA ALA A 286 4.97 1.56 -3.83
C ALA A 286 5.97 2.65 -4.23
N ILE A 287 5.96 3.75 -3.48
CA ILE A 287 6.82 4.92 -3.73
C ILE A 287 7.46 5.45 -2.43
N ALA A 288 8.78 5.56 -2.46
CA ALA A 288 9.57 6.16 -1.40
C ALA A 288 9.52 7.70 -1.43
N ASP A 289 9.93 8.33 -0.33
CA ASP A 289 10.02 9.79 -0.27
C ASP A 289 11.07 10.31 -1.24
N ASP A 290 12.18 9.59 -1.46
CA ASP A 290 13.23 9.99 -2.39
C ASP A 290 12.83 9.93 -3.89
N GLY A 291 11.61 9.45 -4.19
CA GLY A 291 11.10 9.29 -5.55
C GLY A 291 11.37 7.91 -6.15
N THR A 292 12.00 6.99 -5.41
CA THR A 292 12.13 5.60 -5.83
C THR A 292 10.77 4.95 -5.90
N VAL A 293 10.38 4.42 -7.05
CA VAL A 293 9.17 3.62 -7.24
C VAL A 293 9.57 2.16 -7.40
N VAL A 294 8.81 1.24 -6.82
CA VAL A 294 9.03 -0.21 -7.01
C VAL A 294 7.80 -0.89 -7.56
N GLY A 295 8.00 -2.05 -8.19
CA GLY A 295 6.91 -2.81 -8.79
C GLY A 295 7.40 -3.97 -9.64
N PHE A 296 6.76 -4.15 -10.78
CA PHE A 296 7.12 -5.19 -11.75
C PHE A 296 7.16 -4.70 -13.19
N ARG A 297 7.90 -5.44 -14.02
CA ARG A 297 7.74 -5.45 -15.48
C ARG A 297 7.34 -6.84 -15.96
N ASN A 298 6.66 -6.91 -17.10
CA ASN A 298 6.25 -8.15 -17.75
C ASN A 298 6.64 -8.12 -19.23
N ASP A 299 7.65 -8.91 -19.59
CA ASP A 299 8.15 -9.13 -20.95
C ASP A 299 7.90 -10.58 -21.42
N GLY A 300 6.92 -11.25 -20.81
CA GLY A 300 6.77 -12.71 -20.85
C GLY A 300 7.17 -13.36 -19.52
N ARG A 301 7.93 -12.64 -18.68
CA ARG A 301 8.22 -13.00 -17.29
C ARG A 301 7.98 -11.80 -16.37
N VAL A 302 7.30 -12.02 -15.25
CA VAL A 302 7.11 -10.98 -14.23
C VAL A 302 8.39 -10.86 -13.41
N THR A 303 9.01 -9.68 -13.48
CA THR A 303 10.30 -9.40 -12.82
C THR A 303 10.20 -8.16 -11.93
N ALA A 304 10.76 -8.25 -10.73
CA ALA A 304 10.83 -7.13 -9.79
C ALA A 304 11.74 -6.02 -10.35
N VAL A 305 11.24 -4.78 -10.31
CA VAL A 305 11.95 -3.61 -10.82
C VAL A 305 11.82 -2.43 -9.86
N ARG A 306 12.71 -1.46 -10.05
CA ARG A 306 12.61 -0.12 -9.48
C ARG A 306 12.73 0.94 -10.56
N TRP A 307 12.11 2.09 -10.33
CA TRP A 307 12.30 3.30 -11.10
C TRP A 307 12.92 4.40 -10.23
N THR A 308 13.80 5.20 -10.82
CA THR A 308 14.46 6.34 -10.16
C THR A 308 14.52 7.54 -11.10
N GLY A 309 14.51 8.77 -10.57
CA GLY A 309 14.50 9.99 -11.39
C GLY A 309 13.12 10.34 -11.97
N CYS A 310 12.08 9.81 -11.35
CA CYS A 310 10.67 10.08 -11.63
C CYS A 310 10.16 11.09 -10.58
#